data_AF-A0A1A8PK32-F1
#
_entry.id   AF-A0A1A8PK32-F1
#
_cell.length_a   1.000
_cell.length_b   1.000
_cell.length_c   1.000
_cell.angle_alpha   90.00
_cell.angle_beta   90.00
_cell.angle_gamma   90.00
#
_symmetry.space_group_name_H-M   'P 1'
#
loop_
_entity.id
_entity.type
_entity.pdbx_description
1 polymer ?
#
loop_
_entity_poly.entity_id
_entity_poly.type
_entity_poly.pdbx_seq_one_letter_code
_entity_poly.pdbx_strand_id
1 'polypeptide(L)'
;DKVSALMTPSQKRYVWILNSLLSGSMKINASPLFLHCVILHGLPNFDAATRVCRPYIKVYQGMQAVYSSGVYHVGAGHRDRVCIILEPAQLLKGDIMIKCYHKSDVTSEREVIF
;
A
#
# COMPACT_ATOMS: atom_id res chain seq x y z
N ASP A 1 0.44 28.12 4.52
CA ASP A 1 -0.44 27.51 5.53
C ASP A 1 0.32 26.43 6.31
N LYS A 2 0.56 26.65 7.61
CA LYS A 2 1.50 25.86 8.45
C LYS A 2 0.99 24.44 8.74
N VAL A 3 -0.32 24.22 8.69
CA VAL A 3 -0.93 22.89 8.97
C VAL A 3 -0.67 21.92 7.84
N SER A 4 -0.61 22.40 6.59
CA SER A 4 -0.34 21.56 5.42
C SER A 4 1.05 20.91 5.42
N ALA A 5 2.03 21.52 6.07
CA ALA A 5 3.37 20.96 6.21
C ALA A 5 3.40 19.72 7.12
N LEU A 6 2.48 19.62 8.07
CA LEU A 6 2.38 18.52 9.05
C LEU A 6 1.56 17.34 8.53
N MET A 7 0.84 17.50 7.42
CA MET A 7 -0.03 16.46 6.88
C MET A 7 0.76 15.38 6.13
N THR A 8 0.37 14.12 6.34
CA THR A 8 0.80 12.99 5.52
C THR A 8 0.28 13.12 4.08
N PRO A 9 0.91 12.47 3.10
CA PRO A 9 0.41 12.47 1.72
C PRO A 9 -1.05 12.00 1.59
N SER A 10 -1.45 10.99 2.36
CA SER A 10 -2.85 10.51 2.38
C SER A 10 -3.82 11.57 2.91
N GLN A 11 -3.47 12.29 3.99
CA GLN A 11 -4.30 13.40 4.50
C GLN A 11 -4.45 14.53 3.48
N LYS A 12 -3.36 14.91 2.80
CA LYS A 12 -3.40 15.90 1.71
C LYS A 12 -4.31 15.46 0.57
N ARG A 13 -4.30 14.17 0.22
CA ARG A 13 -5.19 13.59 -0.79
C ARG A 13 -6.66 13.78 -0.41
N TYR A 14 -7.04 13.53 0.85
CA TYR A 14 -8.42 13.75 1.32
C TYR A 14 -8.85 15.22 1.24
N VAL A 15 -7.96 16.15 1.62
CA VAL A 15 -8.24 17.60 1.47
C VAL A 15 -8.45 17.97 0.00
N TRP A 16 -7.60 17.47 -0.89
CA TRP A 16 -7.74 17.70 -2.34
C TRP A 16 -9.03 17.08 -2.92
N ILE A 17 -9.38 15.86 -2.50
CA ILE A 17 -10.61 15.16 -2.91
C ILE A 17 -11.83 16.00 -2.50
N LEU A 18 -11.89 16.44 -1.23
CA LEU A 18 -12.99 17.25 -0.72
C LEU A 18 -13.13 18.55 -1.50
N ASN A 19 -12.02 19.26 -1.72
CA ASN A 19 -12.03 20.50 -2.50
C ASN A 19 -12.55 20.27 -3.93
N SER A 20 -12.17 19.16 -4.56
CA SER A 20 -12.59 18.82 -5.92
C SER A 20 -14.07 18.41 -6.02
N LEU A 21 -14.62 17.83 -4.94
CA LEU A 21 -16.06 17.56 -4.84
C LEU A 21 -16.86 18.85 -4.67
N LEU A 22 -16.40 19.77 -3.82
CA LEU A 22 -17.04 21.05 -3.55
C LEU A 22 -17.01 21.99 -4.77
N SER A 23 -15.93 21.97 -5.54
CA SER A 23 -15.82 22.74 -6.78
C SER A 23 -16.56 22.10 -7.98
N GLY A 24 -17.03 20.85 -7.82
CA GLY A 24 -17.69 20.09 -8.88
C GLY A 24 -16.74 19.55 -9.96
N SER A 25 -15.42 19.70 -9.80
CA SER A 25 -14.42 19.16 -10.74
C SER A 25 -14.27 17.63 -10.68
N MET A 26 -14.85 17.00 -9.65
CA MET A 26 -14.87 15.56 -9.46
C MET A 26 -16.25 15.09 -8.98
N LYS A 27 -16.61 13.83 -9.30
CA LYS A 27 -17.79 13.14 -8.77
C LYS A 27 -17.38 11.85 -8.07
N ILE A 28 -18.13 11.46 -7.04
CA ILE A 28 -17.88 10.21 -6.33
C ILE A 28 -18.33 9.03 -7.21
N ASN A 29 -17.44 8.04 -7.38
CA ASN A 29 -17.82 6.73 -7.88
C ASN A 29 -18.11 5.81 -6.70
N ALA A 30 -19.36 5.33 -6.58
CA ALA A 30 -19.79 4.44 -5.52
C ALA A 30 -19.79 2.95 -5.93
N SER A 31 -19.35 2.62 -7.14
CA SER A 31 -19.30 1.25 -7.64
C SER A 31 -18.12 0.51 -7.02
N PRO A 32 -18.28 -0.75 -6.58
CA PRO A 32 -17.16 -1.57 -6.15
C PRO A 32 -16.26 -1.93 -7.35
N LEU A 33 -14.96 -2.08 -7.11
CA LEU A 33 -13.95 -2.43 -8.11
C LEU A 33 -13.09 -3.58 -7.62
N PHE A 34 -12.59 -4.41 -8.54
CA PHE A 34 -11.68 -5.50 -8.22
C PHE A 34 -10.22 -5.01 -8.20
N LEU A 35 -9.52 -5.27 -7.08
CA LEU A 35 -8.08 -5.16 -6.99
C LEU A 35 -7.44 -6.51 -7.32
N HIS A 36 -6.82 -6.59 -8.50
CA HIS A 36 -6.19 -7.82 -9.00
C HIS A 36 -4.72 -7.94 -8.59
N CYS A 37 -3.97 -6.83 -8.61
CA CYS A 37 -2.56 -6.85 -8.28
C CYS A 37 -2.07 -5.51 -7.73
N VAL A 38 -0.98 -5.56 -6.97
CA VAL A 38 -0.19 -4.39 -6.56
C VAL A 38 1.23 -4.59 -7.07
N ILE A 39 1.71 -3.66 -7.90
CA ILE A 39 3.09 -3.68 -8.41
C ILE A 39 3.90 -2.69 -7.58
N LEU A 40 4.86 -3.22 -6.82
CA LEU A 40 5.82 -2.44 -6.06
C LEU A 40 7.01 -2.13 -6.96
N HIS A 41 7.44 -0.87 -6.99
CA HIS A 41 8.64 -0.41 -7.70
C HIS A 41 9.67 0.08 -6.68
N GLY A 42 10.95 -0.17 -6.88
CA GLY A 42 12.02 0.36 -6.02
C GLY A 42 11.92 -0.14 -4.58
N LEU A 43 12.02 -1.45 -4.37
CA LEU A 43 11.95 -2.02 -3.02
C LEU A 43 13.15 -1.59 -2.16
N PRO A 44 12.95 -1.30 -0.86
CA PRO A 44 14.06 -0.93 0.00
C PRO A 44 15.00 -2.11 0.25
N ASN A 45 16.29 -1.79 0.42
CA ASN A 45 17.30 -2.74 0.87
C ASN A 45 17.26 -2.82 2.40
N PHE A 46 16.44 -3.71 2.95
CA PHE A 46 16.26 -3.85 4.40
C PHE A 46 17.46 -4.53 5.09
N ASP A 47 18.12 -5.48 4.43
CA ASP A 47 19.31 -6.13 4.97
C ASP A 47 20.58 -5.59 4.28
N ALA A 48 21.44 -4.91 5.04
CA ALA A 48 22.70 -4.35 4.53
C ALA A 48 23.71 -5.42 4.10
N ALA A 49 23.62 -6.64 4.67
CA ALA A 49 24.51 -7.75 4.37
C ALA A 49 23.96 -8.64 3.25
N THR A 50 22.66 -8.95 3.25
CA THR A 50 22.05 -9.88 2.27
C THR A 50 21.28 -9.21 1.14
N ARG A 51 20.93 -7.92 1.27
CA ARG A 51 20.05 -7.17 0.35
C ARG A 51 18.72 -7.87 0.07
N VAL A 52 18.25 -8.68 1.02
CA VAL A 52 16.99 -9.40 0.89
C VAL A 52 15.86 -8.55 1.44
N CYS A 53 14.79 -8.41 0.66
CA CYS A 53 13.51 -7.86 1.11
C CYS A 53 12.46 -8.97 1.11
N ARG A 54 11.66 -9.04 2.18
CA ARG A 54 10.56 -9.99 2.31
C ARG A 54 9.20 -9.28 2.39
N PRO A 55 8.74 -8.64 1.29
CA PRO A 55 7.55 -7.81 1.35
C PRO A 55 6.27 -8.63 1.40
N TYR A 56 5.29 -8.14 2.15
CA TYR A 56 3.90 -8.57 2.09
C TYR A 56 2.97 -7.36 2.30
N ILE A 57 1.77 -7.42 1.75
CA ILE A 57 0.79 -6.34 1.89
C ILE A 57 -0.40 -6.78 2.73
N LYS A 58 -1.02 -5.80 3.39
CA LYS A 58 -2.37 -5.91 3.94
C LYS A 58 -3.26 -4.84 3.34
N VAL A 59 -4.44 -5.26 2.89
CA VAL A 59 -5.48 -4.36 2.37
C VAL A 59 -6.56 -4.22 3.43
N TYR A 60 -6.97 -2.99 3.67
CA TYR A 60 -7.96 -2.63 4.65
C TYR A 60 -9.10 -1.84 4.01
N GLN A 61 -10.33 -2.16 4.38
CA GLN A 61 -11.53 -1.40 4.06
C GLN A 61 -12.30 -1.15 5.35
N GLY A 62 -12.68 0.11 5.63
CA GLY A 62 -13.38 0.45 6.87
C GLY A 62 -12.60 0.05 8.13
N MET A 63 -11.27 0.20 8.11
CA MET A 63 -10.32 -0.24 9.16
C MET A 63 -10.24 -1.75 9.39
N GLN A 64 -10.98 -2.58 8.66
CA GLN A 64 -10.90 -4.04 8.73
C GLN A 64 -9.91 -4.57 7.70
N ALA A 65 -9.04 -5.50 8.11
CA ALA A 65 -8.15 -6.18 7.17
C ALA A 65 -8.97 -7.16 6.33
N VAL A 66 -9.12 -6.87 5.04
CA VAL A 66 -9.90 -7.69 4.09
C VAL A 66 -9.01 -8.65 3.31
N TYR A 67 -7.71 -8.37 3.21
CA TYR A 67 -6.75 -9.25 2.54
C TYR A 67 -5.36 -9.11 3.16
N SER A 68 -4.63 -10.22 3.21
CA SER A 68 -3.20 -10.28 3.52
C SER A 68 -2.52 -11.17 2.50
N SER A 69 -1.50 -10.66 1.82
CA SER A 69 -0.73 -11.48 0.89
C SER A 69 0.15 -12.48 1.64
N GLY A 70 0.65 -13.48 0.91
CA GLY A 70 1.85 -14.21 1.30
C GLY A 70 3.09 -13.30 1.33
N VAL A 71 4.17 -13.82 1.92
CA VAL A 71 5.47 -13.14 1.99
C VAL A 71 6.28 -13.47 0.74
N TYR A 72 6.62 -12.44 -0.02
CA TYR A 72 7.46 -12.56 -1.20
C TYR A 72 8.93 -12.54 -0.78
N HIS A 73 9.79 -13.23 -1.51
CA HIS A 73 11.24 -13.23 -1.26
C HIS A 73 11.94 -12.54 -2.43
N VAL A 74 12.61 -11.43 -2.13
CA VAL A 74 13.23 -10.56 -3.13
C VAL A 74 14.71 -10.48 -2.78
N GLY A 75 15.53 -11.27 -3.49
CA GLY A 75 16.99 -11.28 -3.33
C GLY A 75 17.71 -10.27 -4.24
N ALA A 76 19.04 -10.21 -4.10
CA ALA A 76 19.93 -9.25 -4.78
C ALA A 76 19.89 -9.26 -6.32
N GLY A 77 19.35 -10.31 -6.95
CA GLY A 77 19.21 -10.44 -8.42
C GLY A 77 17.83 -10.06 -8.95
N HIS A 78 16.89 -9.65 -8.09
CA HIS A 78 15.53 -9.35 -8.53
C HIS A 78 15.42 -7.99 -9.20
N ARG A 79 14.58 -7.97 -10.25
CA ARG A 79 14.14 -6.78 -10.98
C ARG A 79 13.57 -5.79 -9.97
N ASP A 80 13.73 -4.50 -10.25
CA ASP A 80 13.25 -3.32 -9.51
C ASP A 80 11.72 -3.29 -9.23
N ARG A 81 11.02 -4.40 -9.48
CA ARG A 81 9.57 -4.53 -9.39
C ARG A 81 9.15 -5.88 -8.82
N VAL A 82 8.16 -5.86 -7.94
CA VAL A 82 7.46 -7.06 -7.45
C VAL A 82 5.98 -6.92 -7.69
N CYS A 83 5.39 -7.90 -8.36
CA CYS A 83 3.96 -7.97 -8.58
C CYS A 83 3.33 -8.89 -7.54
N ILE A 84 2.51 -8.34 -6.67
CA ILE A 84 1.73 -9.09 -5.69
C ILE A 84 0.35 -9.30 -6.27
N ILE A 85 0.05 -10.53 -6.70
CA ILE A 85 -1.28 -10.91 -7.20
C ILE A 85 -2.20 -11.17 -5.99
N LEU A 86 -3.44 -10.71 -6.08
CA LEU A 86 -4.49 -10.98 -5.11
C LEU A 86 -5.35 -12.12 -5.65
N GLU A 87 -5.27 -13.29 -5.01
CA GLU A 87 -6.03 -14.48 -5.39
C GLU A 87 -6.90 -14.97 -4.21
N PRO A 88 -8.25 -14.88 -4.32
CA PRO A 88 -8.99 -14.27 -5.42
C PRO A 88 -8.80 -12.73 -5.45
N ALA A 89 -9.15 -12.10 -6.57
CA ALA A 89 -9.16 -10.64 -6.68
C ALA A 89 -10.14 -10.05 -5.65
N GLN A 90 -9.75 -8.96 -5.01
CA GLN A 90 -10.53 -8.40 -3.89
C GLN A 90 -11.54 -7.38 -4.41
N LEU A 91 -12.82 -7.60 -4.15
CA LEU A 91 -13.88 -6.62 -4.45
C LEU A 91 -13.89 -5.54 -3.37
N LEU A 92 -13.50 -4.32 -3.72
CA LEU A 92 -13.29 -3.20 -2.80
C LEU A 92 -14.19 -2.02 -3.14
N LYS A 93 -14.57 -1.23 -2.14
CA LYS A 93 -15.38 -0.02 -2.32
C LYS A 93 -15.02 1.06 -1.30
N GLY A 94 -14.96 2.30 -1.76
CA GLY A 94 -14.78 3.47 -0.92
C GLY A 94 -13.35 3.63 -0.42
N ASP A 95 -13.20 3.82 0.89
CA ASP A 95 -11.92 4.15 1.52
C ASP A 95 -11.07 2.90 1.78
N ILE A 96 -10.01 2.78 0.99
CA ILE A 96 -9.09 1.63 1.00
C ILE A 96 -7.72 2.07 1.50
N MET A 97 -7.16 1.32 2.45
CA MET A 97 -5.78 1.48 2.90
C MET A 97 -4.99 0.23 2.54
N ILE A 98 -3.86 0.41 1.85
CA ILE A 98 -2.91 -0.65 1.56
C ILE A 98 -1.64 -0.34 2.35
N LYS A 99 -1.21 -1.29 3.18
CA LYS A 99 0.06 -1.21 3.90
C LYS A 99 1.00 -2.30 3.43
N CYS A 100 2.27 -1.96 3.27
CA CYS A 100 3.31 -2.89 2.89
C CYS A 100 4.32 -3.03 4.03
N TYR A 101 4.73 -4.26 4.29
CA TYR A 101 5.60 -4.60 5.41
C TYR A 101 6.76 -5.47 4.93
N HIS A 102 7.91 -5.33 5.58
CA HIS A 102 9.00 -6.27 5.52
C HIS A 102 8.89 -7.26 6.69
N LYS A 103 8.93 -8.57 6.40
CA LYS A 103 9.08 -9.59 7.43
C LYS A 103 10.56 -9.78 7.76
N SER A 104 10.96 -9.38 8.96
CA SER A 104 12.31 -9.64 9.47
C SER A 104 12.42 -11.11 9.91
N ASP A 105 13.57 -11.74 9.61
CA ASP A 105 13.90 -13.07 10.12
C ASP A 105 14.66 -12.99 11.47
N VAL A 106 15.22 -11.82 11.79
CA VAL A 106 16.06 -11.59 12.98
C VAL A 106 15.21 -11.12 14.16
N THR A 107 14.24 -10.26 13.88
CA THR A 107 13.27 -9.76 14.84
C THR A 107 11.92 -10.36 14.45
N SER A 108 11.14 -10.88 15.40
CA SER A 108 9.75 -11.28 15.15
C SER A 108 8.82 -10.08 14.83
N GLU A 109 9.40 -8.91 14.59
CA GLU A 109 8.73 -7.66 14.30
C GLU A 109 8.58 -7.45 12.79
N ARG A 110 7.53 -6.71 12.43
CA ARG A 110 7.29 -6.27 11.06
C ARG A 110 7.75 -4.83 10.92
N GLU A 111 8.48 -4.53 9.87
CA GLU A 111 8.89 -3.16 9.55
C GLU A 111 7.95 -2.60 8.49
N VAL A 112 7.54 -1.35 8.63
CA VAL A 112 6.65 -0.69 7.65
C VAL A 112 7.48 -0.22 6.47
N ILE A 113 7.06 -0.60 5.26
CA ILE A 113 7.59 -0.06 4.00
C ILE A 113 6.83 1.22 3.65
N PHE A 114 5.49 1.16 3.63
CA PHE A 114 4.57 2.29 3.46
C PHE A 114 3.17 1.98 4.01
#